data_AF-A0A660QIA6-F1
#
_entry.id   AF-A0A660QIA6-F1
#
_cell.length_a   1.000
_cell.length_b   1.000
_cell.length_c   1.000
_cell.angle_alpha   90.00
_cell.angle_beta   90.00
_cell.angle_gamma   90.00
#
_symmetry.space_group_name_H-M   'P 1'
#
loop_
_entity.id
_entity.type
_entity.pdbx_description
1 polymer ?
#
loop_
_entity_poly.entity_id
_entity_poly.type
_entity_poly.pdbx_seq_one_letter_code
_entity_poly.pdbx_strand_id
1 'polypeptide(L)'
;MKTSELLRKYNIKLKKSLGQHLLSDDRIAKKIVEISRISPSDIVVEIGVGAGTLTEELAKTGAVVIGYEIDERFRPLLESRLSRYKNVKILFEDFLKVDPKTFPENV
;
A
#
# COMPACT_ATOMS: atom_id res chain seq x y z
N MET A 1 -5.49 15.26 -3.76
CA MET A 1 -6.45 14.77 -4.79
C MET A 1 -7.34 13.75 -4.11
N LYS A 2 -8.66 13.78 -4.35
CA LYS A 2 -9.57 12.82 -3.70
C LYS A 2 -9.37 11.41 -4.29
N THR A 3 -9.56 10.36 -3.50
CA THR A 3 -9.41 8.96 -3.96
C THR A 3 -10.28 8.65 -5.19
N SER A 4 -11.50 9.19 -5.26
CA SER A 4 -12.37 9.02 -6.42
C SER A 4 -11.81 9.62 -7.73
N GLU A 5 -11.09 10.74 -7.63
CA GLU A 5 -10.44 11.37 -8.78
C GLU A 5 -9.23 10.56 -9.25
N LEU A 6 -8.46 10.00 -8.30
CA LEU A 6 -7.38 9.06 -8.59
C LEU A 6 -7.90 7.84 -9.34
N LEU A 7 -8.94 7.18 -8.82
CA LEU A 7 -9.52 6.00 -9.47
C LEU A 7 -10.00 6.31 -10.89
N ARG A 8 -10.62 7.48 -11.10
CA ARG A 8 -11.04 7.92 -12.43
C ARG A 8 -9.85 8.17 -13.36
N LYS A 9 -8.80 8.85 -12.87
CA LYS A 9 -7.58 9.13 -13.65
C LYS A 9 -6.91 7.85 -14.15
N TYR A 10 -6.86 6.81 -13.33
CA TYR A 10 -6.24 5.52 -13.67
C TYR A 10 -7.25 4.48 -14.21
N ASN A 11 -8.50 4.88 -14.47
CA ASN A 11 -9.58 4.00 -14.94
C ASN A 11 -9.78 2.73 -14.08
N ILE A 12 -9.65 2.87 -12.77
CA ILE A 12 -9.80 1.77 -11.81
C ILE A 12 -11.25 1.70 -11.34
N LYS A 13 -11.89 0.55 -11.58
CA LYS A 13 -13.21 0.22 -11.02
C LYS A 13 -13.06 -0.79 -9.89
N LEU A 14 -13.51 -0.41 -8.69
CA LEU A 14 -13.46 -1.27 -7.52
C LEU A 14 -14.33 -2.52 -7.71
N LYS A 15 -13.81 -3.67 -7.27
CA LYS A 15 -14.49 -4.97 -7.31
C LYS A 15 -15.00 -5.31 -5.92
N LYS A 16 -16.33 -5.42 -5.78
CA LYS A 16 -16.97 -5.93 -4.55
C LYS A 16 -16.51 -7.36 -4.21
N SER A 17 -16.27 -8.19 -5.23
CA SER A 17 -15.78 -9.56 -5.05
C SER A 17 -14.37 -9.64 -4.44
N LEU A 18 -13.59 -8.55 -4.51
CA LEU A 18 -12.27 -8.44 -3.87
C LEU A 18 -12.34 -7.67 -2.53
N GLY A 19 -13.54 -7.32 -2.05
CA GLY A 19 -13.69 -6.58 -0.79
C GLY A 19 -13.07 -5.18 -0.79
N GLN A 20 -12.91 -4.55 -1.95
CA GLN A 20 -12.16 -3.28 -2.06
C GLN A 20 -12.93 -2.11 -1.42
N HIS A 21 -12.51 -1.74 -0.21
CA HIS A 21 -12.90 -0.53 0.50
C HIS A 21 -11.66 0.33 0.75
N LEU A 22 -11.54 1.46 0.04
CA LEU A 22 -10.33 2.25 0.08
C LEU A 22 -10.34 3.28 1.21
N LEU A 23 -9.23 3.35 1.93
CA LEU A 23 -8.95 4.45 2.85
C LEU A 23 -8.72 5.75 2.07
N SER A 24 -9.60 6.73 2.26
CA SER A 24 -9.58 8.00 1.53
C SER A 24 -9.25 9.22 2.39
N ASP A 25 -9.12 9.05 3.71
CA ASP A 25 -8.79 10.14 4.64
C ASP A 25 -7.36 9.96 5.14
N ASP A 26 -6.48 10.85 4.70
CA ASP A 26 -5.06 10.86 5.06
C ASP A 26 -4.86 11.04 6.58
N ARG A 27 -5.81 11.69 7.28
CA ARG A 27 -5.72 11.87 8.75
C ARG A 27 -5.91 10.56 9.48
N ILE A 28 -6.79 9.68 8.96
CA ILE A 28 -6.99 8.34 9.52
C ILE A 28 -5.79 7.48 9.21
N ALA A 29 -5.23 7.54 7.98
CA ALA A 29 -4.00 6.84 7.64
C ALA A 29 -2.85 7.23 8.57
N LYS A 30 -2.63 8.53 8.77
CA LYS A 30 -1.64 9.04 9.71
C LYS A 30 -1.90 8.54 11.13
N LYS A 31 -3.16 8.54 11.58
CA LYS A 31 -3.51 8.08 12.92
C LYS A 31 -3.21 6.59 13.12
N ILE A 32 -3.48 5.76 12.11
CA ILE A 32 -3.13 4.32 12.11
C ILE A 32 -1.62 4.17 12.32
N VAL A 33 -0.80 4.88 11.52
CA VAL A 33 0.66 4.82 11.65
C VAL A 33 1.14 5.28 13.02
N GLU A 34 0.59 6.38 13.55
CA GLU A 34 0.92 6.89 14.89
C GLU A 34 0.66 5.87 16.01
N ILE A 35 -0.48 5.16 15.97
CA ILE A 35 -0.81 4.17 17.01
C ILE A 35 -0.04 2.86 16.86
N SER A 36 0.43 2.54 15.64
CA SER A 36 1.24 1.36 15.37
C SER A 36 2.67 1.46 15.90
N ARG A 37 3.14 2.66 16.28
CA ARG A 37 4.47 2.92 16.87
C ARG A 37 5.64 2.36 16.03
N ILE A 38 5.53 2.50 14.72
CA ILE A 38 6.51 1.99 13.76
C ILE A 38 7.80 2.81 13.85
N SER A 39 8.92 2.11 13.89
CA SER A 39 10.29 2.62 13.90
C SER A 39 10.91 2.49 12.50
N PRO A 40 11.88 3.35 12.13
CA PRO A 40 12.67 3.17 10.90
C PRO A 40 13.41 1.82 10.80
N SER A 41 13.60 1.12 11.92
CA SER A 41 14.22 -0.22 11.96
C SER A 41 13.25 -1.36 11.60
N ASP A 42 11.96 -1.07 11.47
CA ASP A 42 10.95 -2.10 11.28
C ASP A 42 10.80 -2.46 9.80
N ILE A 43 10.33 -3.68 9.57
CA ILE A 43 9.81 -4.14 8.28
C ILE A 43 8.30 -4.28 8.42
N VAL A 44 7.56 -3.54 7.60
CA VAL A 44 6.11 -3.52 7.60
C VAL A 44 5.58 -4.27 6.38
N VAL A 45 4.74 -5.26 6.62
CA VAL A 45 3.99 -5.95 5.56
C VAL A 45 2.57 -5.37 5.52
N GLU A 46 2.19 -4.80 4.37
CA GLU A 46 0.84 -4.31 4.11
C GLU A 46 0.12 -5.27 3.15
N ILE A 47 -1.07 -5.74 3.53
CA ILE A 47 -1.91 -6.61 2.71
C ILE A 47 -3.06 -5.78 2.16
N GLY A 48 -3.20 -5.71 0.83
CA GLY A 48 -4.25 -4.92 0.18
C GLY A 48 -3.93 -3.42 0.16
N VAL A 49 -2.87 -3.07 -0.57
CA VAL A 49 -2.35 -1.70 -0.72
C VAL A 49 -3.40 -0.71 -1.25
N GLY A 50 -4.25 -1.15 -2.19
CA GLY A 50 -5.27 -0.34 -2.81
C GLY A 50 -4.70 0.93 -3.47
N ALA A 51 -5.20 2.10 -3.10
CA ALA A 51 -4.73 3.38 -3.65
C ALA A 51 -3.43 3.91 -3.00
N GLY A 52 -2.79 3.14 -2.13
CA GLY A 52 -1.51 3.47 -1.49
C GLY A 52 -1.59 4.58 -0.43
N THR A 53 -2.78 4.89 0.09
CA THR A 53 -2.97 5.95 1.09
C THR A 53 -2.25 5.62 2.40
N LEU A 54 -2.42 4.39 2.92
CA LEU A 54 -1.75 3.95 4.13
C LEU A 54 -0.26 3.70 3.87
N THR A 55 0.07 3.04 2.77
CA THR A 55 1.45 2.80 2.31
C THR A 55 2.30 4.05 2.28
N GLU A 56 1.75 5.17 1.79
CA GLU A 56 2.47 6.45 1.75
C GLU A 56 2.77 6.98 3.16
N GLU A 57 1.84 6.84 4.12
CA GLU A 57 2.10 7.22 5.51
C GLU A 57 3.08 6.27 6.19
N LEU A 58 3.02 4.97 5.91
CA LEU A 58 3.99 3.99 6.38
C LEU A 58 5.39 4.32 5.86
N ALA A 59 5.52 4.65 4.58
CA ALA A 59 6.78 5.00 3.95
C ALA A 59 7.46 6.22 4.60
N LYS A 60 6.67 7.21 5.05
CA LYS A 60 7.16 8.41 5.74
C LYS A 60 7.81 8.11 7.10
N THR A 61 7.57 6.95 7.70
CA THR A 61 8.22 6.54 8.97
C THR A 61 9.69 6.18 8.78
N GLY A 62 10.13 5.91 7.55
CA GLY A 62 11.47 5.40 7.25
C GLY A 62 11.62 3.88 7.33
N ALA A 63 10.60 3.17 7.81
CA ALA A 63 10.56 1.70 7.81
C ALA A 63 10.59 1.13 6.39
N VAL A 64 11.04 -0.11 6.24
CA VAL A 64 10.87 -0.84 4.97
C VAL A 64 9.42 -1.28 4.87
N VAL A 65 8.75 -0.96 3.75
CA VAL A 65 7.35 -1.32 3.52
C VAL A 65 7.25 -2.26 2.32
N ILE A 66 6.67 -3.43 2.55
CA ILE A 66 6.39 -4.44 1.53
C ILE A 66 4.88 -4.56 1.43
N GLY A 67 4.32 -4.02 0.34
CA GLY A 67 2.89 -4.05 0.06
C GLY A 67 2.52 -5.17 -0.90
N TYR A 68 1.44 -5.88 -0.62
CA TYR A 68 0.85 -6.88 -1.52
C TYR A 68 -0.48 -6.39 -2.07
N GLU A 69 -0.63 -6.41 -3.40
CA GLU A 69 -1.88 -6.03 -4.08
C GLU A 69 -2.27 -7.07 -5.13
N ILE A 70 -3.41 -7.73 -4.92
CA ILE A 70 -3.90 -8.75 -5.85
C ILE A 70 -4.41 -8.16 -7.18
N ASP A 71 -4.82 -6.89 -7.17
CA ASP A 71 -5.41 -6.22 -8.32
C ASP A 71 -4.38 -5.38 -9.09
N GLU A 72 -3.77 -6.01 -10.09
CA GLU A 72 -2.82 -5.44 -11.06
C GLU A 72 -3.22 -4.06 -11.64
N ARG A 73 -4.52 -3.74 -11.67
CA ARG A 73 -5.01 -2.45 -12.18
C ARG A 73 -4.53 -1.25 -11.35
N PHE A 74 -4.12 -1.48 -10.09
CA PHE A 74 -3.54 -0.42 -9.26
C PHE A 74 -2.07 -0.11 -9.59
N ARG A 75 -1.38 -0.95 -10.37
CA ARG A 75 0.06 -0.80 -10.66
C ARG A 75 0.46 0.59 -11.17
N PRO A 76 -0.16 1.16 -12.21
CA PRO A 76 0.25 2.49 -12.69
C PRO A 76 0.00 3.60 -11.67
N LEU A 77 -1.03 3.46 -10.85
CA LEU A 77 -1.33 4.39 -9.76
C LEU A 77 -0.25 4.32 -8.69
N LEU A 78 0.07 3.11 -8.23
CA LEU A 78 1.01 2.87 -7.14
C LEU A 78 2.44 3.23 -7.55
N GLU A 79 2.87 2.85 -8.74
CA GLU A 79 4.17 3.27 -9.29
C GLU A 79 4.29 4.80 -9.34
N SER A 80 3.25 5.49 -9.81
CA SER A 80 3.25 6.95 -9.86
C SER A 80 3.27 7.58 -8.47
N ARG A 81 2.41 7.13 -7.56
CA ARG A 81 2.25 7.70 -6.21
C ARG A 81 3.46 7.44 -5.33
N LEU A 82 4.02 6.25 -5.41
CA LEU A 82 5.04 5.76 -4.47
C LEU A 82 6.47 5.85 -5.02
N SER A 83 6.65 6.24 -6.29
CA SER A 83 7.96 6.36 -6.96
C SER A 83 9.07 7.08 -6.18
N ARG A 84 8.72 8.06 -5.34
CA ARG A 84 9.68 8.82 -4.54
C ARG A 84 10.21 8.08 -3.31
N TYR A 85 9.55 7.02 -2.88
CA TYR A 85 9.90 6.26 -1.67
C TYR A 85 10.78 5.08 -2.04
N LYS A 86 12.06 5.15 -1.65
CA LYS A 86 13.04 4.07 -1.89
C LYS A 86 12.87 2.89 -0.94
N ASN A 87 12.11 3.10 0.14
CA ASN A 87 11.81 2.13 1.19
C ASN A 87 10.45 1.44 0.99
N VAL A 88 9.89 1.47 -0.22
CA VAL A 88 8.62 0.79 -0.55
C VAL A 88 8.80 -0.17 -1.71
N LYS A 89 8.30 -1.40 -1.54
CA LYS A 89 8.19 -2.41 -2.59
C LYS A 89 6.76 -2.91 -2.67
N ILE A 90 6.18 -2.90 -3.87
CA ILE A 90 4.85 -3.46 -4.11
C ILE A 90 4.96 -4.74 -4.93
N LEU A 91 4.38 -5.81 -4.40
CA LEU A 91 4.28 -7.12 -5.02
C LEU A 91 2.83 -7.34 -5.46
N PHE A 92 2.62 -7.61 -6.74
CA PHE A 92 1.29 -7.81 -7.29
C PHE A 92 0.92 -9.29 -7.31
N GLU A 93 0.62 -9.82 -6.12
CA GLU A 93 0.44 -11.24 -5.89
C GLU A 93 -0.71 -11.48 -4.91
N ASP A 94 -1.28 -12.67 -4.95
CA ASP A 94 -2.25 -13.12 -3.95
C ASP A 94 -1.51 -13.46 -2.65
N PHE A 95 -1.63 -12.59 -1.64
CA PHE A 95 -0.95 -12.75 -0.36
C PHE A 95 -1.24 -14.08 0.32
N LEU A 96 -2.42 -14.67 0.09
CA LEU A 96 -2.78 -15.97 0.68
C LEU A 96 -1.94 -17.14 0.14
N LYS A 97 -1.19 -16.93 -0.94
CA LYS A 97 -0.30 -17.92 -1.56
C LYS A 97 1.17 -17.70 -1.24
N VAL A 98 1.51 -16.61 -0.54
CA VAL A 98 2.89 -16.27 -0.22
C VAL A 98 3.36 -17.13 0.95
N ASP A 99 4.56 -17.71 0.83
CA ASP A 99 5.22 -18.39 1.95
C ASP A 99 5.82 -17.33 2.91
N PRO A 100 5.43 -17.30 4.20
CA PRO A 100 6.04 -16.39 5.17
C PRO A 100 7.57 -16.50 5.26
N LYS A 101 8.14 -17.67 4.93
CA LYS A 101 9.60 -17.86 4.93
C LYS A 101 10.30 -17.14 3.78
N THR A 102 9.56 -16.70 2.76
CA THR A 102 10.09 -15.98 1.61
C THR A 102 9.79 -14.48 1.68
N PHE A 103 9.36 -13.97 2.83
CA PHE A 103 9.13 -12.54 2.99
C PHE A 103 10.42 -11.77 2.71
N PRO A 104 10.36 -10.71 1.89
CA PRO A 104 11.54 -9.90 1.63
C PRO A 104 12.05 -9.28 2.94
N GLU A 105 13.36 -9.35 3.17
CA GLU A 105 14.00 -8.64 4.28
C GLU A 105 14.42 -7.22 3.87
N ASN A 106 14.30 -6.91 2.58
CA ASN A 106 14.65 -5.63 1.99
C ASN A 106 13.76 -5.29 0.78
N VAL A 107 13.77 -4.00 0.46
CA VAL A 107 13.19 -3.41 -0.75
C VAL A 107 14.00 -3.79 -1.99
#